data_AF-A0A7C3TBA8-F1
#
_entry.id   AF-A0A7C3TBA8-F1
#
_cell.length_a   1.000
_cell.length_b   1.000
_cell.length_c   1.000
_cell.angle_alpha   90.00
_cell.angle_beta   90.00
_cell.angle_gamma   90.00
#
_symmetry.space_group_name_H-M   'P 1'
#
loop_
_entity.id
_entity.type
_entity.pdbx_description
1 polymer ?
#
loop_
_entity_poly.entity_id
_entity_poly.type
_entity_poly.pdbx_seq_one_letter_code
_entity_poly.pdbx_strand_id
1 'polypeptide(L)'
;MTLSVNGACVNIVKFPWSRKKEVQIPPQPIQPPMRDRVTEIITKLRVQSEKLNRTTQRLQARAKELFDLCVRAQTEKDTARASMYANEIAELRKMNRVILRSQHSLEKVIIRLETVKEFGDVMNVLGPAVNVVQQIQGDLSGVVPEVAGDLSKVDEMLDTLLVEAGTVTGETLDITVRDQEARKVLEEASEIAAQRMKTSFPELPDAYKHLESDTEAKG
;
A
#
# COMPACT_ATOMS: atom_id res chain seq x y z
N MET A 1 80.23 20.71 21.77
CA MET A 1 78.87 20.30 22.15
C MET A 1 77.90 21.38 21.69
N THR A 2 76.96 21.00 20.83
CA THR A 2 75.53 21.38 20.77
C THR A 2 75.09 21.34 19.31
N LEU A 3 74.25 20.35 19.01
CA LEU A 3 73.56 20.17 17.73
C LEU A 3 72.68 21.39 17.44
N SER A 4 72.58 21.79 16.17
CA SER A 4 71.49 22.65 15.70
C SER A 4 71.03 22.23 14.30
N VAL A 5 70.02 21.37 14.33
CA VAL A 5 68.84 21.24 13.45
C VAL A 5 69.01 21.46 11.94
N ASN A 6 68.86 20.35 11.21
CA ASN A 6 68.56 20.25 9.79
C ASN A 6 67.42 21.18 9.37
N GLY A 7 67.70 22.07 8.42
CA GLY A 7 66.69 22.86 7.73
C GLY A 7 66.42 22.32 6.33
N ALA A 8 65.13 22.16 6.03
CA ALA A 8 64.50 22.21 4.70
C ALA A 8 64.71 20.97 3.78
N CYS A 9 63.71 20.35 3.13
CA CYS A 9 62.31 20.69 2.87
C CYS A 9 61.48 19.38 2.91
N VAL A 10 60.36 19.36 3.64
CA VAL A 10 59.33 18.36 3.42
C VAL A 10 58.59 18.74 2.15
N ASN A 11 58.66 17.88 1.14
CA ASN A 11 57.95 18.06 -0.12
C ASN A 11 56.45 17.83 0.15
N ILE A 12 55.69 18.91 0.36
CA ILE A 12 54.23 18.85 0.44
C ILE A 12 53.71 18.66 -0.98
N VAL A 13 53.41 17.42 -1.34
CA VAL A 13 52.68 17.11 -2.57
C VAL A 13 51.26 17.65 -2.39
N LYS A 14 50.97 18.80 -3.01
CA LYS A 14 49.64 19.39 -3.06
C LYS A 14 48.78 18.53 -3.99
N PHE A 15 47.97 17.63 -3.43
CA PHE A 15 46.96 16.86 -4.17
C PHE A 15 45.94 17.82 -4.78
N PRO A 16 45.81 17.93 -6.12
CA PRO A 16 45.03 18.99 -6.73
C PRO A 16 43.69 18.45 -7.24
N TRP A 17 42.78 18.00 -6.37
CA TRP A 17 41.37 17.63 -6.71
C TRP A 17 40.76 16.65 -5.70
N SER A 18 40.10 17.15 -4.66
CA SER A 18 38.95 16.43 -4.08
C SER A 18 37.70 16.98 -4.74
N ARG A 19 37.40 16.49 -5.95
CA ARG A 19 36.12 16.72 -6.59
C ARG A 19 35.08 16.00 -5.75
N LYS A 20 34.29 16.73 -4.94
CA LYS A 20 33.08 16.18 -4.33
C LYS A 20 32.28 15.61 -5.50
N LYS A 21 32.15 14.28 -5.57
CA LYS A 21 31.16 13.66 -6.44
C LYS A 21 29.82 14.06 -5.85
N GLU A 22 29.26 15.14 -6.38
CA GLU A 22 27.86 15.42 -6.23
C GLU A 22 27.13 14.18 -6.75
N VAL A 23 26.47 13.47 -5.85
CA VAL A 23 25.67 12.30 -6.20
C VAL A 23 24.56 12.83 -7.06
N GLN A 24 24.73 12.75 -8.37
CA GLN A 24 23.72 13.14 -9.32
C GLN A 24 22.61 12.09 -9.20
N ILE A 25 21.59 12.40 -8.41
CA ILE A 25 20.37 11.61 -8.33
C ILE A 25 19.83 11.61 -9.77
N PRO A 26 19.71 10.44 -10.42
CA PRO A 26 19.16 10.39 -11.76
C PRO A 26 17.80 11.09 -11.75
N PRO A 27 17.48 11.92 -12.76
CA PRO A 27 16.17 12.56 -12.84
C PRO A 27 15.13 11.44 -12.77
N GLN A 28 14.35 11.43 -11.69
CA GLN A 28 13.28 10.46 -11.55
C GLN A 28 12.35 10.65 -12.76
N PRO A 29 11.84 9.56 -13.36
CA PRO A 29 10.89 9.67 -14.45
C PRO A 29 9.77 10.62 -14.00
N ILE A 30 9.49 11.65 -14.80
CA ILE A 30 8.45 12.63 -14.52
C ILE A 30 7.13 11.86 -14.49
N GLN A 31 6.66 11.52 -13.30
CA GLN A 31 5.42 10.80 -13.13
C GLN A 31 4.26 11.73 -13.52
N PRO A 32 3.20 11.19 -14.16
CA PRO A 32 2.04 11.98 -14.48
C PRO A 32 1.45 12.60 -13.21
N PRO A 33 0.87 13.82 -13.29
CA PRO A 33 0.25 14.47 -12.14
C PRO A 33 -0.71 13.51 -11.42
N MET A 34 -0.71 13.57 -10.08
CA MET A 34 -1.57 12.72 -9.24
C MET A 34 -3.02 12.69 -9.73
N ARG A 35 -3.56 13.84 -10.13
CA ARG A 35 -4.91 13.99 -10.67
C ARG A 35 -5.16 13.12 -11.91
N ASP A 36 -4.19 13.02 -12.81
CA ASP A 36 -4.30 12.25 -14.05
C ASP A 36 -4.27 10.75 -13.74
N ARG A 37 -3.42 10.34 -12.81
CA ARG A 37 -3.36 8.95 -12.31
C ARG A 37 -4.65 8.52 -11.61
N VAL A 38 -5.19 9.38 -10.74
CA VAL A 38 -6.50 9.13 -10.09
C VAL A 38 -7.60 9.03 -11.16
N THR A 39 -7.55 9.86 -12.20
CA THR A 39 -8.50 9.80 -13.33
C THR A 39 -8.37 8.49 -14.11
N GLU A 40 -7.15 8.01 -14.35
CA GLU A 40 -6.90 6.72 -14.97
C GLU A 40 -7.48 5.57 -14.14
N ILE A 41 -7.25 5.58 -12.82
CA ILE A 41 -7.78 4.56 -11.90
C ILE A 41 -9.30 4.56 -11.90
N ILE A 42 -9.93 5.73 -11.76
CA ILE A 42 -11.39 5.87 -11.83
C ILE A 42 -11.93 5.25 -13.13
N THR A 43 -11.25 5.50 -14.26
CA THR A 43 -11.64 4.97 -15.57
C THR A 43 -11.56 3.44 -15.59
N LYS A 44 -10.48 2.86 -15.06
CA LYS A 44 -10.32 1.40 -14.94
C LYS A 44 -11.39 0.78 -14.04
N LEU A 45 -11.67 1.37 -12.87
CA LEU A 45 -12.71 0.90 -11.95
C LEU A 45 -14.10 0.93 -12.60
N ARG A 46 -14.42 1.97 -13.37
CA ARG A 46 -15.69 2.06 -14.13
C ARG A 46 -15.82 0.95 -15.18
N VAL A 47 -14.74 0.62 -15.88
CA VAL A 47 -14.72 -0.52 -16.82
C VAL A 47 -15.04 -1.82 -16.08
N GLN A 48 -14.43 -2.04 -14.91
CA GLN A 48 -14.70 -3.25 -14.13
C GLN A 48 -16.14 -3.29 -13.60
N SER A 49 -16.70 -2.16 -13.16
CA SER A 49 -18.11 -2.07 -12.73
C SER A 49 -19.08 -2.49 -13.84
N GLU A 50 -18.82 -2.03 -15.07
CA GLU A 50 -19.64 -2.38 -16.23
C GLU A 50 -19.49 -3.87 -16.63
N LYS A 51 -18.28 -4.45 -16.52
CA LYS A 51 -18.10 -5.91 -16.71
C LYS A 51 -18.91 -6.72 -15.70
N LEU A 52 -18.93 -6.30 -14.44
CA LEU A 52 -19.74 -6.93 -13.39
C LEU A 52 -21.24 -6.82 -13.71
N ASN A 53 -21.70 -5.67 -14.22
CA ASN A 53 -23.09 -5.45 -14.61
C ASN A 53 -23.53 -6.44 -15.70
N ARG A 54 -22.71 -6.59 -16.75
CA ARG A 54 -22.94 -7.57 -17.81
C ARG A 54 -22.97 -9.00 -17.27
N THR A 55 -22.11 -9.32 -16.31
CA THR A 55 -22.09 -10.65 -15.69
C THR A 55 -23.36 -10.92 -14.90
N THR A 56 -23.83 -9.95 -14.11
CA THR A 56 -25.12 -10.00 -13.40
C THR A 56 -26.28 -10.28 -14.34
N GLN A 57 -26.36 -9.56 -15.47
CA GLN A 57 -27.42 -9.75 -16.47
C GLN A 57 -27.41 -11.17 -17.05
N ARG A 58 -26.22 -11.72 -17.34
CA ARG A 58 -26.07 -13.09 -17.85
C ARG A 58 -26.51 -14.14 -16.83
N LEU A 59 -26.12 -13.99 -15.55
CA LEU A 59 -26.54 -14.88 -14.48
C LEU A 59 -28.07 -14.86 -14.28
N GLN A 60 -28.67 -13.66 -14.34
CA GLN A 60 -30.12 -13.50 -14.22
C GLN A 60 -30.88 -14.14 -15.39
N ALA A 61 -30.42 -13.93 -16.62
CA ALA A 61 -30.99 -14.57 -17.80
C ALA A 61 -30.93 -16.11 -17.68
N ARG A 62 -29.76 -16.65 -17.29
CA ARG A 62 -29.58 -18.08 -17.11
C ARG A 62 -30.46 -18.66 -16.00
N ALA A 63 -30.57 -17.96 -14.87
CA ALA A 63 -31.44 -18.37 -13.78
C ALA A 63 -32.92 -18.41 -14.20
N LYS A 64 -33.35 -17.50 -15.08
CA LYS A 64 -34.71 -17.49 -15.64
C LYS A 64 -34.96 -18.71 -16.53
N GLU A 65 -34.04 -19.03 -17.43
CA GLU A 65 -34.14 -20.23 -18.28
C GLU A 65 -34.24 -21.52 -17.44
N LEU A 66 -33.38 -21.65 -16.42
CA LEU A 66 -33.40 -22.80 -15.52
C LEU A 66 -34.69 -22.88 -14.70
N PHE A 67 -35.26 -21.73 -14.34
CA PHE A 67 -36.53 -21.68 -13.63
C PHE A 67 -37.66 -22.24 -14.49
N ASP A 68 -37.74 -21.85 -15.78
CA ASP A 68 -38.75 -22.38 -16.70
C ASP A 68 -38.60 -23.91 -16.88
N LEU A 69 -37.36 -24.41 -16.95
CA LEU A 69 -37.07 -25.85 -16.99
C LEU A 69 -37.46 -26.57 -15.69
N CYS A 70 -37.21 -25.93 -14.54
CA CYS A 70 -37.60 -26.44 -13.23
C CYS A 70 -39.11 -26.60 -13.10
N VAL A 71 -39.89 -25.61 -13.57
CA VAL A 71 -41.36 -25.65 -13.56
C VAL A 71 -41.88 -26.79 -14.44
N ARG A 72 -41.28 -26.99 -15.63
CA ARG A 72 -41.63 -28.12 -16.51
C ARG A 72 -41.35 -29.47 -15.85
N ALA A 73 -40.14 -29.66 -15.32
CA ALA A 73 -39.77 -30.89 -14.62
C ALA A 73 -40.70 -31.18 -13.42
N GLN A 74 -41.09 -30.15 -12.68
CA GLN A 74 -42.04 -30.28 -11.57
C GLN A 74 -43.43 -30.72 -12.04
N THR A 75 -43.89 -30.22 -13.21
CA THR A 75 -45.17 -30.59 -13.82
C THR A 75 -45.17 -32.05 -14.30
N GLU A 76 -44.05 -32.49 -14.86
CA GLU A 76 -43.81 -33.87 -15.30
C GLU A 76 -43.57 -34.84 -14.14
N LYS A 77 -43.54 -34.34 -12.89
CA LYS A 77 -43.18 -35.08 -11.67
C LYS A 77 -41.77 -35.69 -11.71
N ASP A 78 -40.89 -35.14 -12.55
CA ASP A 78 -39.47 -35.46 -12.58
C ASP A 78 -38.74 -34.69 -11.47
N THR A 79 -38.87 -35.21 -10.24
CA THR A 79 -38.32 -34.60 -9.02
C THR A 79 -36.79 -34.48 -9.04
N ALA A 80 -36.11 -35.42 -9.69
CA ALA A 80 -34.65 -35.41 -9.81
C ALA A 80 -34.18 -34.22 -10.64
N ARG A 81 -34.76 -34.00 -11.83
CA ARG A 81 -34.43 -32.84 -12.66
C ARG A 81 -34.85 -31.52 -12.03
N ALA A 82 -36.03 -31.46 -11.42
CA ALA A 82 -36.49 -30.26 -10.72
C ALA A 82 -35.51 -29.84 -9.60
N SER A 83 -35.05 -30.80 -8.78
CA SER A 83 -34.06 -30.54 -7.72
C SER A 83 -32.72 -30.07 -8.29
N MET A 84 -32.23 -30.70 -9.36
CA MET A 84 -30.99 -30.30 -10.03
C MET A 84 -31.06 -28.84 -10.53
N TYR A 85 -32.12 -28.46 -11.24
CA TYR A 85 -32.29 -27.08 -11.72
C TYR A 85 -32.43 -26.08 -10.56
N ALA A 86 -33.15 -26.43 -9.50
CA ALA A 86 -33.30 -25.59 -8.32
C ALA A 86 -31.96 -25.30 -7.63
N ASN A 87 -31.10 -26.32 -7.50
CA ASN A 87 -29.76 -26.17 -6.91
C ASN A 87 -28.89 -25.23 -7.75
N GLU A 88 -28.91 -25.37 -9.08
CA GLU A 88 -28.16 -24.49 -9.98
C GLU A 88 -28.64 -23.04 -9.87
N ILE A 89 -29.96 -22.80 -9.82
CA ILE A 89 -30.52 -21.46 -9.61
C ILE A 89 -30.04 -20.87 -8.28
N ALA A 90 -29.95 -21.67 -7.22
CA ALA A 90 -29.48 -21.22 -5.91
C ALA A 90 -28.02 -20.76 -5.96
N GLU A 91 -27.15 -21.50 -6.65
CA GLU A 91 -25.75 -21.13 -6.83
C GLU A 91 -25.59 -19.87 -7.71
N LEU A 92 -26.31 -19.78 -8.84
CA LEU A 92 -26.30 -18.56 -9.67
C LEU A 92 -26.75 -17.32 -8.87
N ARG A 93 -27.76 -17.46 -8.00
CA ARG A 93 -28.21 -16.38 -7.11
C ARG A 93 -27.14 -16.01 -6.07
N LYS A 94 -26.39 -16.99 -5.56
CA LYS A 94 -25.31 -16.77 -4.59
C LYS A 94 -24.16 -15.99 -5.24
N MET A 95 -23.74 -16.41 -6.43
CA MET A 95 -22.76 -15.68 -7.25
C MET A 95 -23.23 -14.25 -7.52
N ASN A 96 -24.48 -14.08 -7.94
CA ASN A 96 -25.03 -12.76 -8.27
C ASN A 96 -25.03 -11.78 -7.09
N ARG A 97 -25.28 -12.27 -5.86
CA ARG A 97 -25.21 -11.44 -4.64
C ARG A 97 -23.80 -10.91 -4.38
N VAL A 98 -22.79 -11.75 -4.59
CA VAL A 98 -21.37 -11.35 -4.42
C VAL A 98 -21.02 -10.26 -5.44
N ILE A 99 -21.43 -10.43 -6.70
CA ILE A 99 -21.19 -9.46 -7.76
C ILE A 99 -21.87 -8.12 -7.45
N LEU A 100 -23.15 -8.12 -7.09
CA LEU A 100 -23.88 -6.88 -6.77
C LEU A 100 -23.27 -6.12 -5.59
N ARG A 101 -22.88 -6.83 -4.52
CA ARG A 101 -22.18 -6.20 -3.39
C ARG A 101 -20.86 -5.58 -3.82
N SER A 102 -20.12 -6.27 -4.68
CA SER A 102 -18.86 -5.80 -5.24
C SER A 102 -19.05 -4.54 -6.07
N GLN A 103 -20.09 -4.49 -6.91
CA GLN A 103 -20.43 -3.30 -7.72
C GLN A 103 -20.70 -2.08 -6.86
N HIS A 104 -21.57 -2.17 -5.84
CA HIS A 104 -21.85 -1.03 -4.96
C HIS A 104 -20.61 -0.56 -4.20
N SER A 105 -19.77 -1.49 -3.77
CA SER A 105 -18.52 -1.17 -3.09
C SER A 105 -17.55 -0.45 -4.03
N LEU A 106 -17.50 -0.88 -5.30
CA LEU A 106 -16.69 -0.27 -6.35
C LEU A 106 -17.17 1.14 -6.71
N GLU A 107 -18.49 1.34 -6.84
CA GLU A 107 -19.11 2.66 -7.04
C GLU A 107 -18.75 3.62 -5.91
N LYS A 108 -18.80 3.14 -4.65
CA LYS A 108 -18.39 3.93 -3.48
C LYS A 108 -16.91 4.33 -3.53
N VAL A 109 -16.03 3.43 -3.98
CA VAL A 109 -14.61 3.74 -4.18
C VAL A 109 -14.43 4.80 -5.27
N ILE A 110 -15.14 4.69 -6.39
CA ILE A 110 -15.07 5.66 -7.49
C ILE A 110 -15.42 7.08 -7.00
N ILE A 111 -16.53 7.23 -6.28
CA ILE A 111 -16.97 8.54 -5.74
C ILE A 111 -15.93 9.13 -4.76
N ARG A 112 -15.30 8.27 -3.95
CA ARG A 112 -14.21 8.67 -3.05
C ARG A 112 -13.00 9.18 -3.82
N LEU A 113 -12.57 8.45 -4.85
CA LEU A 113 -11.45 8.89 -5.70
C LEU A 113 -11.76 10.17 -6.47
N GLU A 114 -13.02 10.41 -6.84
CA GLU A 114 -13.46 11.69 -7.40
C GLU A 114 -13.29 12.83 -6.39
N THR A 115 -13.53 12.57 -5.09
CA THR A 115 -13.25 13.54 -4.02
C THR A 115 -11.75 13.83 -3.91
N VAL A 116 -10.88 12.83 -4.01
CA VAL A 116 -9.42 13.02 -4.04
C VAL A 116 -9.01 13.89 -5.23
N LYS A 117 -9.60 13.62 -6.40
CA LYS A 117 -9.33 14.36 -7.63
C LYS A 117 -9.73 15.84 -7.54
N GLU A 118 -10.83 16.14 -6.86
CA GLU A 118 -11.39 17.50 -6.76
C GLU A 118 -10.85 18.31 -5.58
N PHE A 119 -10.66 17.66 -4.42
CA PHE A 119 -10.38 18.34 -3.16
C PHE A 119 -9.00 18.00 -2.55
N GLY A 120 -8.28 17.02 -3.10
CA GLY A 120 -6.92 16.70 -2.65
C GLY A 120 -6.83 16.07 -1.25
N ASP A 121 -7.93 15.60 -0.67
CA ASP A 121 -7.93 14.84 0.59
C ASP A 121 -7.45 13.41 0.35
N VAL A 122 -6.13 13.25 0.17
CA VAL A 122 -5.55 11.97 -0.27
C VAL A 122 -5.54 10.95 0.87
N MET A 123 -5.02 11.30 2.04
CA MET A 123 -4.74 10.31 3.10
C MET A 123 -6.00 9.72 3.74
N ASN A 124 -7.04 10.53 3.97
CA ASN A 124 -8.28 10.05 4.61
C ASN A 124 -9.16 9.25 3.65
N VAL A 125 -8.94 9.37 2.34
CA VAL A 125 -9.81 8.78 1.32
C VAL A 125 -9.15 7.62 0.59
N LEU A 126 -7.86 7.73 0.27
CA LEU A 126 -7.14 6.74 -0.54
C LEU A 126 -6.87 5.44 0.22
N GLY A 127 -6.43 5.52 1.49
CA GLY A 127 -6.18 4.33 2.31
C GLY A 127 -7.42 3.42 2.47
N PRO A 128 -8.59 3.97 2.89
CA PRO A 128 -9.82 3.19 2.92
C PRO A 128 -10.30 2.70 1.55
N ALA A 129 -9.94 3.37 0.45
CA ALA A 129 -10.27 2.93 -0.90
C ALA A 129 -9.47 1.68 -1.31
N VAL A 130 -8.16 1.64 -1.03
CA VAL A 130 -7.30 0.46 -1.27
C VAL A 130 -7.88 -0.78 -0.60
N ASN A 131 -8.15 -0.72 0.71
CA ASN A 131 -8.70 -1.87 1.46
C ASN A 131 -10.01 -2.41 0.86
N VAL A 132 -10.87 -1.53 0.37
CA VAL A 132 -12.13 -1.93 -0.27
C VAL A 132 -11.87 -2.61 -1.61
N VAL A 133 -10.93 -2.12 -2.42
CA VAL A 133 -10.54 -2.76 -3.69
C VAL A 133 -9.98 -4.17 -3.47
N GLN A 134 -9.12 -4.35 -2.47
CA GLN A 134 -8.57 -5.66 -2.08
C GLN A 134 -9.67 -6.63 -1.61
N GLN A 135 -10.63 -6.15 -0.83
CA GLN A 135 -11.77 -6.96 -0.41
C GLN A 135 -12.61 -7.42 -1.61
N ILE A 136 -12.91 -6.50 -2.54
CA ILE A 136 -13.67 -6.81 -3.75
C ILE A 136 -12.91 -7.82 -4.62
N GLN A 137 -11.60 -7.66 -4.76
CA GLN A 137 -10.75 -8.62 -5.48
C GLN A 137 -10.88 -10.04 -4.87
N GLY A 138 -10.79 -10.16 -3.55
CA GLY A 138 -10.97 -11.43 -2.84
C GLY A 138 -12.34 -12.06 -3.10
N ASP A 139 -13.40 -11.28 -2.92
CA ASP A 139 -14.80 -11.70 -3.14
C ASP A 139 -15.03 -12.20 -4.59
N LEU A 140 -14.41 -11.54 -5.57
CA LEU A 140 -14.59 -11.86 -6.99
C LEU A 140 -13.65 -12.94 -7.52
N SER A 141 -12.58 -13.30 -6.80
CA SER A 141 -11.58 -14.29 -7.26
C SER A 141 -12.18 -15.63 -7.66
N GLY A 142 -13.22 -16.10 -6.96
CA GLY A 142 -13.94 -17.35 -7.24
C GLY A 142 -15.20 -17.20 -8.08
N VAL A 143 -15.60 -15.97 -8.43
CA VAL A 143 -16.88 -15.70 -9.11
C VAL A 143 -16.67 -15.07 -10.49
N VAL A 144 -15.83 -14.03 -10.58
CA VAL A 144 -15.47 -13.32 -11.82
C VAL A 144 -13.96 -13.10 -11.85
N PRO A 145 -13.16 -14.15 -12.13
CA PRO A 145 -11.69 -14.09 -11.98
C PRO A 145 -11.02 -13.03 -12.85
N GLU A 146 -11.56 -12.76 -14.04
CA GLU A 146 -11.06 -11.71 -14.94
C GLU A 146 -11.09 -10.33 -14.27
N VAL A 147 -12.21 -9.99 -13.63
CA VAL A 147 -12.36 -8.71 -12.95
C VAL A 147 -11.46 -8.65 -11.73
N ALA A 148 -11.33 -9.74 -10.97
CA ALA A 148 -10.39 -9.81 -9.84
C ALA A 148 -8.94 -9.55 -10.28
N GLY A 149 -8.51 -10.15 -11.40
CA GLY A 149 -7.18 -9.92 -11.96
C GLY A 149 -6.94 -8.48 -12.42
N ASP A 150 -7.95 -7.85 -13.04
CA ASP A 150 -7.85 -6.43 -13.42
C ASP A 150 -7.87 -5.50 -12.20
N LEU A 151 -8.61 -5.84 -11.14
CA LEU A 151 -8.61 -5.08 -9.89
C LEU A 151 -7.27 -5.18 -9.15
N SER A 152 -6.55 -6.29 -9.27
CA SER A 152 -5.17 -6.41 -8.75
C SER A 152 -4.24 -5.34 -9.33
N LYS A 153 -4.37 -5.05 -10.64
CA LYS A 153 -3.58 -3.99 -11.29
C LYS A 153 -3.97 -2.61 -10.78
N VAL A 154 -5.25 -2.42 -10.47
CA VAL A 154 -5.73 -1.15 -9.91
C VAL A 154 -5.24 -0.98 -8.48
N ASP A 155 -5.19 -2.06 -7.70
CA ASP A 155 -4.61 -2.08 -6.36
C ASP A 155 -3.16 -1.60 -6.37
N GLU A 156 -2.32 -2.17 -7.25
CA GLU A 156 -0.92 -1.75 -7.44
C GLU A 156 -0.79 -0.24 -7.79
N MET A 157 -1.70 0.28 -8.63
CA MET A 157 -1.72 1.70 -8.98
C MET A 157 -2.11 2.58 -7.79
N LEU A 158 -3.08 2.15 -6.98
CA LEU A 158 -3.53 2.85 -5.78
C LEU A 158 -2.46 2.83 -4.68
N ASP A 159 -1.77 1.70 -4.48
CA ASP A 159 -0.67 1.57 -3.54
C ASP A 159 0.49 2.50 -3.89
N THR A 160 0.87 2.53 -5.17
CA THR A 160 1.91 3.45 -5.65
C THR A 160 1.53 4.91 -5.38
N LEU A 161 0.26 5.28 -5.61
CA LEU A 161 -0.25 6.62 -5.30
C LEU A 161 -0.23 6.92 -3.79
N LEU A 162 -0.55 5.93 -2.96
CA LEU A 162 -0.59 6.10 -1.50
C LEU A 162 0.81 6.33 -0.93
N VAL A 163 1.79 5.55 -1.39
CA VAL A 163 3.20 5.73 -1.01
C VAL A 163 3.68 7.12 -1.40
N GLU A 164 3.42 7.56 -2.63
CA GLU A 164 3.83 8.88 -3.09
C GLU A 164 3.17 10.01 -2.30
N ALA A 165 1.86 9.91 -2.04
CA ALA A 165 1.15 10.89 -1.23
C ALA A 165 1.77 11.02 0.17
N GLY A 166 2.10 9.90 0.82
CA GLY A 166 2.80 9.91 2.12
C GLY A 166 4.21 10.50 2.07
N THR A 167 4.92 10.37 0.94
CA THR A 167 6.23 11.03 0.77
C THR A 167 6.13 12.54 0.52
N VAL A 168 5.04 13.00 -0.11
CA VAL A 168 4.86 14.41 -0.50
C VAL A 168 4.33 15.27 0.64
N THR A 169 3.45 14.74 1.50
CA THR A 169 2.87 15.51 2.61
C THR A 169 3.83 15.71 3.78
N GLY A 170 4.92 14.92 3.86
CA GLY A 170 5.83 14.93 5.01
C GLY A 170 5.19 14.45 6.31
N GLU A 171 3.91 14.07 6.28
CA GLU A 171 3.26 13.32 7.33
C GLU A 171 3.83 11.91 7.30
N THR A 172 4.68 11.60 8.27
CA THR A 172 5.02 10.21 8.55
C THR A 172 3.71 9.47 8.76
N LEU A 173 3.42 8.50 7.88
CA LEU A 173 2.42 7.48 8.14
C LEU A 173 2.65 7.02 9.57
N ASP A 174 1.70 7.28 10.46
CA ASP A 174 1.75 6.73 11.81
C ASP A 174 1.41 5.25 11.68
N ILE A 175 2.40 4.47 11.21
CA ILE A 175 2.36 3.03 11.12
C ILE A 175 2.44 2.54 12.57
N THR A 176 1.31 2.64 13.25
CA THR A 176 1.14 2.09 14.57
C THR A 176 1.24 0.58 14.43
N VAL A 177 2.31 0.01 14.98
CA VAL A 177 2.49 -1.44 15.00
C VAL A 177 1.38 -2.05 15.87
N ARG A 178 0.40 -2.66 15.19
CA ARG A 178 -0.78 -3.28 15.82
C ARG A 178 -0.50 -4.70 16.30
N ASP A 179 0.46 -5.37 15.67
CA ASP A 179 0.83 -6.74 15.96
C ASP A 179 1.86 -6.84 17.10
N GLN A 180 1.66 -7.81 18.00
CA GLN A 180 2.48 -7.95 19.21
C GLN A 180 3.88 -8.51 18.91
N GLU A 181 4.02 -9.34 17.88
CA GLU A 181 5.31 -9.90 17.45
C GLU A 181 6.15 -8.81 16.80
N ALA A 182 5.55 -7.99 15.93
CA ALA A 182 6.22 -6.84 15.33
C ALA A 182 6.72 -5.81 16.36
N ARG A 183 6.02 -5.63 17.49
CA ARG A 183 6.51 -4.78 18.61
C ARG A 183 7.78 -5.34 19.25
N LYS A 184 7.84 -6.64 19.49
CA LYS A 184 9.02 -7.30 20.07
C LYS A 184 10.24 -7.16 19.18
N VAL A 185 10.06 -7.33 17.86
CA VAL A 185 11.15 -7.16 16.89
C VAL A 185 11.72 -5.73 16.91
N LEU A 186 10.85 -4.71 17.02
CA LEU A 186 11.30 -3.32 17.15
C LEU A 186 12.04 -3.05 18.46
N GLU A 187 11.58 -3.65 19.56
CA GLU A 187 12.21 -3.53 20.87
C GLU A 187 13.63 -4.15 20.85
N GLU A 188 13.76 -5.37 20.35
CA GLU A 188 15.05 -6.05 20.19
C GLU A 188 16.00 -5.28 19.27
N ALA A 189 15.49 -4.73 18.15
CA ALA A 189 16.28 -3.92 17.25
C ALA A 189 16.77 -2.62 17.92
N SER A 190 15.93 -1.99 18.74
CA SER A 190 16.28 -0.78 19.48
C SER A 190 17.36 -1.02 20.53
N GLU A 191 17.31 -2.16 21.23
CA GLU A 191 18.33 -2.56 22.20
C GLU A 191 19.68 -2.80 21.52
N ILE A 192 19.70 -3.49 20.38
CA ILE A 192 20.93 -3.73 19.61
C ILE A 192 21.51 -2.41 19.11
N ALA A 193 20.67 -1.47 18.65
CA ALA A 193 21.11 -0.15 18.24
C ALA A 193 21.74 0.63 19.42
N ALA A 194 21.10 0.63 20.58
CA ALA A 194 21.62 1.28 21.79
C ALA A 194 22.96 0.68 22.25
N GLN A 195 23.09 -0.65 22.22
CA GLN A 195 24.35 -1.34 22.53
C GLN A 195 25.48 -0.93 21.56
N ARG A 196 25.19 -0.87 20.25
CA ARG A 196 26.17 -0.45 19.24
C ARG A 196 26.59 1.01 19.39
N MET A 197 25.66 1.88 19.79
CA MET A 197 25.97 3.28 20.09
C MET A 197 26.89 3.38 21.30
N LYS A 198 26.62 2.63 22.36
CA LYS A 198 27.45 2.59 23.58
C LYS A 198 28.86 2.06 23.32
N THR A 199 29.05 1.14 22.36
CA THR A 199 30.38 0.64 21.99
C THR A 199 31.12 1.55 21.00
N SER A 200 30.39 2.33 20.20
CA SER A 200 30.99 3.20 19.17
C SER A 200 31.31 4.61 19.68
N PHE A 201 30.70 5.03 20.78
CA PHE A 201 31.04 6.25 21.50
C PHE A 201 31.72 5.88 22.83
N PRO A 202 33.07 5.88 22.91
CA PRO A 202 33.75 5.68 24.17
C PRO A 202 33.35 6.78 25.17
N GLU A 203 33.06 6.39 26.41
CA GLU A 203 32.83 7.35 27.49
C GLU A 203 34.04 8.29 27.59
N LEU A 204 33.77 9.59 27.74
CA LEU A 204 34.81 10.59 27.90
C LEU A 204 35.71 10.17 29.07
N PRO A 205 37.06 10.20 28.92
CA PRO A 205 37.97 9.83 29.99
C PRO A 205 37.63 10.56 31.29
N ASP A 206 37.70 9.88 32.43
CA ASP A 206 37.41 10.44 33.76
C ASP A 206 38.17 11.75 34.05
N ALA A 207 39.25 12.03 33.31
CA ALA A 207 39.96 13.31 33.32
C ALA A 207 39.08 14.54 33.03
N TYR A 208 37.89 14.37 32.43
CA TYR A 208 36.94 15.46 32.16
C TYR A 208 35.73 15.50 33.11
N LYS A 209 35.57 14.52 34.03
CA LYS A 209 34.45 14.54 35.01
C LYS A 209 34.58 15.64 36.05
N HIS A 210 35.77 16.21 36.25
CA HIS A 210 36.00 17.30 37.21
C HIS A 210 35.49 18.67 36.74
N LEU A 211 35.00 18.81 35.50
CA LEU A 211 34.39 20.05 35.03
C LEU A 211 32.93 20.22 35.46
N GLU A 212 32.32 19.20 36.08
CA GLU A 212 30.94 19.25 36.58
C GLU A 212 30.85 19.53 38.09
N SER A 213 31.97 19.58 38.85
CA SER A 213 31.92 19.79 40.31
C SER A 213 31.96 21.25 40.79
N ASP A 214 31.99 22.24 39.88
CA ASP A 214 32.17 23.66 40.28
C ASP A 214 30.90 24.53 40.24
N THR A 215 29.71 23.95 40.04
CA THR A 215 28.44 24.73 40.10
C THR A 215 27.54 24.50 41.32
N GLU A 216 27.93 23.68 42.29
CA GLU A 216 27.17 23.53 43.55
C GLU A 216 28.03 23.76 44.81
N ALA A 217 28.58 24.98 44.96
CA ALA A 217 28.91 25.54 46.27
C ALA A 217 29.11 27.06 46.22
N LYS A 218 28.01 27.82 46.24
CA LYS A 218 27.77 29.08 46.99
C LYS A 218 26.83 30.01 46.22
N GLY A 219 25.63 30.19 46.78
CA GLY A 219 24.61 31.14 46.36
C GLY A 219 23.27 30.74 46.93
#